data_AF-A0A959ZE57-F1
#
_entry.id   AF-A0A959ZE57-F1
#
_cell.length_a   1.000
_cell.length_b   1.000
_cell.length_c   1.000
_cell.angle_alpha   90.00
_cell.angle_beta   90.00
_cell.angle_gamma   90.00
#
_symmetry.space_group_name_H-M   'P 1'
#
loop_
_entity.id
_entity.type
_entity.pdbx_description
1 polymer ?
#
loop_
_entity_poly.entity_id
_entity_poly.type
_entity_poly.pdbx_seq_one_letter_code
_entity_poly.pdbx_strand_id
1 'polypeptide(L)'
;YYFFRNMLFVSMGLALVGYIGFPTAPPRMYPEYGFIDTVNAQSSVNHDSAVAKLFINPFAAVPSMHCAVALMIGSTGFMVCKNWFARAFWAGWPLLVAWVTIVTANHYWVDAVLGWGVAGLSFLIASRVLAEIKPETWAWSREAEQQRAEA
;
A
#
# COMPACT_ATOMS: atom_id res chain seq x y z
N TYR A 1 -13.97 -2.96 -9.01
CA TYR A 1 -13.16 -1.77 -9.41
C TYR A 1 -13.37 -0.58 -8.48
N TYR A 2 -14.61 -0.07 -8.32
CA TYR A 2 -14.89 1.11 -7.48
C TYR A 2 -14.46 0.96 -6.02
N PHE A 3 -14.78 -0.20 -5.41
CA PHE A 3 -14.36 -0.51 -4.04
C PHE A 3 -12.85 -0.36 -3.83
N PHE A 4 -12.04 -1.00 -4.67
CA PHE A 4 -10.58 -0.96 -4.59
C PHE A 4 -10.05 0.47 -4.73
N ARG A 5 -10.53 1.21 -5.74
CA ARG A 5 -10.15 2.60 -5.98
C ARG A 5 -10.46 3.48 -4.76
N ASN A 6 -11.64 3.32 -4.21
CA ASN A 6 -12.12 4.07 -3.07
C ASN A 6 -11.32 3.74 -1.79
N MET A 7 -11.04 2.46 -1.56
CA MET A 7 -10.15 1.99 -0.49
C MET A 7 -8.71 2.52 -0.66
N LEU A 8 -8.23 2.69 -1.90
CA LEU A 8 -6.95 3.31 -2.17
C LEU A 8 -6.93 4.79 -1.76
N PHE A 9 -7.97 5.54 -2.05
CA PHE A 9 -8.05 6.95 -1.62
C PHE A 9 -8.10 7.09 -0.09
N VAL A 10 -8.85 6.22 0.59
CA VAL A 10 -8.88 6.20 2.06
C VAL A 10 -7.51 5.84 2.63
N SER A 11 -6.81 4.85 2.05
CA SER A 11 -5.46 4.49 2.52
C SER A 11 -4.45 5.60 2.29
N MET A 12 -4.55 6.35 1.19
CA MET A 12 -3.72 7.53 0.95
C MET A 12 -3.97 8.64 1.98
N GLY A 13 -5.23 8.89 2.35
CA GLY A 13 -5.57 9.85 3.40
C GLY A 13 -4.99 9.45 4.77
N LEU A 14 -5.16 8.18 5.15
CA LEU A 14 -4.58 7.64 6.39
C LEU A 14 -3.06 7.69 6.38
N ALA A 15 -2.44 7.35 5.25
CA ALA A 15 -1.00 7.40 5.09
C ALA A 15 -0.46 8.83 5.19
N LEU A 16 -1.20 9.83 4.69
CA LEU A 16 -0.82 11.24 4.83
C LEU A 16 -0.82 11.68 6.30
N VAL A 17 -1.78 11.23 7.10
CA VAL A 17 -1.81 11.51 8.55
C VAL A 17 -0.58 10.89 9.24
N GLY A 18 -0.27 9.63 8.93
CA GLY A 18 0.91 8.96 9.46
C GLY A 18 2.23 9.62 9.02
N TYR A 19 2.31 10.02 7.76
CA TYR A 19 3.43 10.75 7.16
C TYR A 19 3.73 12.06 7.89
N ILE A 20 2.69 12.81 8.27
CA ILE A 20 2.83 14.07 9.01
C ILE A 20 3.21 13.80 10.48
N GLY A 21 2.60 12.79 11.11
CA GLY A 21 2.78 12.51 12.54
C GLY A 21 4.10 11.81 12.90
N PHE A 22 4.62 10.95 12.03
CA PHE A 22 5.78 10.09 12.30
C PHE A 22 6.76 10.01 11.12
N PRO A 23 7.45 11.11 10.76
CA PRO A 23 8.51 11.07 9.76
C PRO A 23 9.65 10.20 10.28
N THR A 24 9.84 9.04 9.65
CA THR A 24 10.87 8.05 10.02
C THR A 24 11.92 7.95 8.92
N ALA A 25 13.18 8.17 9.30
CA ALA A 25 14.32 8.05 8.39
C ALA A 25 14.49 6.58 7.95
N PRO A 26 14.54 6.30 6.63
CA PRO A 26 14.67 4.94 6.11
C PRO A 26 16.09 4.37 6.26
N PRO A 27 16.28 3.04 6.26
CA PRO A 27 17.58 2.39 6.49
C PRO A 27 18.70 2.86 5.54
N ARG A 28 18.37 3.20 4.29
CA ARG A 28 19.29 3.76 3.29
C ARG A 28 20.05 5.02 3.72
N MET A 29 19.57 5.74 4.74
CA MET A 29 20.24 6.92 5.27
C MET A 29 21.36 6.62 6.27
N TYR A 30 21.57 5.35 6.63
CA TYR A 30 22.57 4.94 7.62
C TYR A 30 23.60 3.95 7.03
N PRO A 31 24.42 4.39 6.05
CA PRO A 31 25.45 3.54 5.45
C PRO A 31 26.49 3.02 6.45
N GLU A 32 26.69 3.71 7.58
CA GLU A 32 27.58 3.31 8.67
C GLU A 32 27.21 1.97 9.32
N TYR A 33 25.94 1.56 9.24
CA TYR A 33 25.48 0.24 9.70
C TYR A 33 25.49 -0.84 8.61
N GLY A 34 26.07 -0.53 7.44
CA GLY A 34 26.19 -1.47 6.31
C GLY A 34 24.97 -1.48 5.38
N PHE A 35 24.03 -0.54 5.51
CA PHE A 35 22.92 -0.40 4.57
C PHE A 35 23.39 0.21 3.25
N ILE A 36 22.98 -0.41 2.14
CA ILE A 36 23.25 0.09 0.79
C ILE A 36 21.90 0.37 0.13
N ASP A 37 21.72 1.59 -0.36
CA ASP A 37 20.58 1.94 -1.22
C ASP A 37 20.75 1.30 -2.59
N THR A 38 20.32 0.04 -2.72
CA THR A 38 20.47 -0.71 -3.96
C THR A 38 19.57 -0.17 -5.08
N VAL A 39 18.48 0.54 -4.74
CA VAL A 39 17.63 1.19 -5.75
C VAL A 39 18.43 2.29 -6.41
N ASN A 40 18.97 3.24 -5.63
CA ASN A 40 19.72 4.36 -6.19
C ASN A 40 21.08 3.92 -6.77
N ALA A 41 21.71 2.89 -6.18
CA ALA A 41 22.99 2.37 -6.68
C ALA A 41 22.88 1.63 -8.02
N GLN A 42 21.72 1.09 -8.38
CA GLN A 42 21.50 0.33 -9.62
C GLN A 42 20.58 1.02 -10.62
N SER A 43 19.78 2.01 -10.19
CA SER A 43 18.93 2.77 -11.10
C SER A 43 19.72 3.94 -11.71
N SER A 44 19.78 4.00 -13.04
CA SER A 44 20.21 5.20 -13.78
C SER A 44 19.19 6.35 -13.72
N VAL A 45 18.08 6.14 -13.01
CA VAL A 45 16.99 7.10 -12.83
C VAL A 45 17.23 7.86 -11.54
N ASN A 46 17.58 9.15 -11.68
CA ASN A 46 17.85 10.02 -10.56
C ASN A 46 16.54 10.40 -9.85
N HIS A 47 16.10 9.58 -8.89
CA HIS A 47 14.97 9.89 -8.00
C HIS A 47 15.22 11.10 -7.10
N ASP A 48 16.43 11.66 -7.17
CA ASP A 48 16.94 12.79 -6.42
C ASP A 48 16.75 14.15 -7.12
N SER A 49 15.90 14.21 -8.16
CA SER A 49 15.59 15.46 -8.86
C SER A 49 15.06 16.53 -7.87
N ALA A 50 15.57 17.77 -7.99
CA ALA A 50 15.24 18.86 -7.07
C ALA A 50 13.73 19.14 -6.94
N VAL A 51 12.96 18.86 -7.98
CA VAL A 51 11.49 18.98 -7.99
C VAL A 51 10.84 17.85 -7.19
N ALA A 52 11.36 16.63 -7.27
CA ALA A 52 10.89 15.52 -6.46
C ALA A 52 11.16 15.76 -4.96
N LYS A 53 12.33 16.29 -4.58
CA LYS A 53 12.67 16.63 -3.17
C LYS A 53 11.75 17.70 -2.56
N LEU A 54 11.17 18.58 -3.37
CA LEU A 54 10.22 19.62 -2.94
C LEU A 54 8.84 19.04 -2.55
N PHE A 55 8.46 17.90 -3.12
CA PHE A 55 7.17 17.23 -2.86
C PHE A 55 7.29 15.88 -2.14
N ILE A 56 8.49 15.30 -2.08
CA ILE A 56 8.79 14.00 -1.48
C ILE A 56 9.74 14.24 -0.31
N ASN A 57 9.24 14.11 0.92
CA ASN A 57 10.10 14.10 2.10
C ASN A 57 10.89 12.78 2.12
N PRO A 58 12.23 12.81 1.96
CA PRO A 58 13.03 11.59 1.95
C PRO A 58 13.06 10.89 3.32
N PHE A 59 12.66 11.59 4.40
CA PHE A 59 12.54 11.09 5.77
C PHE A 59 11.16 10.52 6.11
N ALA A 60 10.26 10.32 5.14
CA ALA A 60 8.92 9.85 5.43
C ALA A 60 8.71 8.41 4.98
N ALA A 61 9.32 7.47 5.70
CA ALA A 61 9.19 6.03 5.43
C ALA A 61 7.88 5.41 5.99
N VAL A 62 7.18 6.10 6.90
CA VAL A 62 6.02 5.55 7.60
C VAL A 62 4.73 6.28 7.21
N PRO A 63 3.63 5.55 6.91
CA PRO A 63 3.53 4.10 6.72
C PRO A 63 3.93 3.68 5.29
N SER A 64 4.41 2.44 5.10
CA SER A 64 4.85 1.98 3.77
C SER A 64 3.68 1.78 2.80
N MET A 65 3.52 2.72 1.87
CA MET A 65 2.49 2.62 0.83
C MET A 65 2.71 1.48 -0.15
N HIS A 66 3.98 1.08 -0.40
CA HIS A 66 4.29 -0.13 -1.16
C HIS A 66 3.64 -1.36 -0.52
N CYS A 67 3.80 -1.52 0.79
CA CYS A 67 3.24 -2.65 1.54
C CYS A 67 1.71 -2.56 1.63
N ALA A 68 1.17 -1.35 1.87
CA ALA A 68 -0.28 -1.13 1.91
C ALA A 68 -0.93 -1.54 0.58
N VAL A 69 -0.49 -0.97 -0.54
CA VAL A 69 -1.04 -1.24 -1.87
C VAL A 69 -0.82 -2.70 -2.27
N ALA A 70 0.35 -3.28 -1.95
CA ALA A 70 0.62 -4.69 -2.22
C ALA A 70 -0.37 -5.62 -1.50
N LEU A 71 -0.72 -5.33 -0.24
CA LEU A 71 -1.73 -6.12 0.47
C LEU A 71 -3.11 -5.99 -0.16
N MET A 72 -3.49 -4.78 -0.57
CA MET A 72 -4.78 -4.55 -1.23
C MET A 72 -4.87 -5.27 -2.59
N ILE A 73 -3.80 -5.24 -3.39
CA ILE A 73 -3.73 -5.92 -4.68
C ILE A 73 -3.68 -7.43 -4.49
N GLY A 74 -2.84 -7.91 -3.56
CA GLY A 74 -2.69 -9.33 -3.26
C GLY A 74 -3.99 -9.96 -2.77
N SER A 75 -4.71 -9.30 -1.86
CA SER A 75 -6.02 -9.77 -1.40
C SER A 75 -7.07 -9.79 -2.52
N THR A 76 -7.13 -8.71 -3.32
CA THR A 76 -8.04 -8.62 -4.48
C THR A 76 -7.74 -9.73 -5.50
N GLY A 77 -6.47 -9.94 -5.85
CA GLY A 77 -6.03 -10.98 -6.77
C GLY A 77 -6.32 -12.39 -6.25
N PHE A 78 -6.10 -12.63 -4.96
CA PHE A 78 -6.44 -13.89 -4.30
C PHE A 78 -7.93 -14.22 -4.38
N MET A 79 -8.80 -13.21 -4.26
CA MET A 79 -10.26 -13.38 -4.33
C MET A 79 -10.78 -13.58 -5.76
N VAL A 80 -10.16 -12.93 -6.74
CA VAL A 80 -10.60 -12.99 -8.15
C VAL A 80 -10.10 -14.26 -8.86
N CYS A 81 -8.90 -14.73 -8.52
CA CYS A 81 -8.31 -15.89 -9.17
C CYS A 81 -8.95 -17.22 -8.71
N LYS A 82 -9.27 -18.09 -9.66
CA LYS A 82 -9.80 -19.45 -9.39
C LYS A 82 -8.72 -20.52 -9.29
N ASN A 83 -7.61 -20.36 -10.03
CA ASN A 83 -6.50 -21.31 -10.05
C ASN A 83 -5.72 -21.25 -8.72
N TRP A 84 -5.45 -22.42 -8.13
CA TRP A 84 -4.62 -22.56 -6.93
C TRP A 84 -3.27 -21.85 -7.05
N PHE A 85 -2.55 -22.03 -8.16
CA PHE A 85 -1.23 -21.42 -8.32
C PHE A 85 -1.31 -19.89 -8.34
N ALA A 86 -2.30 -19.33 -9.02
CA ALA A 86 -2.53 -17.89 -9.06
C ALA A 86 -2.92 -17.36 -7.68
N ARG A 87 -3.74 -18.09 -6.92
CA ARG A 87 -4.09 -17.73 -5.54
C ARG A 87 -2.85 -17.74 -4.64
N ALA A 88 -2.03 -18.78 -4.70
CA ALA A 88 -0.79 -18.86 -3.92
C ALA A 88 0.15 -17.68 -4.25
N PHE A 89 0.28 -17.34 -5.53
CA PHE A 89 1.06 -16.18 -5.98
C PHE A 89 0.55 -14.86 -5.36
N TRP A 90 -0.76 -14.59 -5.47
CA TRP A 90 -1.34 -13.37 -4.92
C TRP A 90 -1.34 -13.30 -3.40
N ALA A 91 -1.44 -14.44 -2.71
CA ALA A 91 -1.26 -14.52 -1.26
C ALA A 91 0.19 -14.20 -0.84
N GLY A 92 1.18 -14.61 -1.64
CA GLY A 92 2.59 -14.31 -1.41
C GLY A 92 3.01 -12.89 -1.80
N TRP A 93 2.25 -12.21 -2.65
CA TRP A 93 2.56 -10.87 -3.16
C TRP A 93 2.89 -9.81 -2.08
N PRO A 94 2.09 -9.62 -1.01
CA PRO A 94 2.43 -8.64 0.03
C PRO A 94 3.75 -8.96 0.74
N LEU A 95 4.06 -10.25 0.93
CA LEU A 95 5.32 -10.67 1.55
C LEU A 95 6.51 -10.40 0.63
N LEU A 96 6.35 -10.65 -0.67
CA LEU A 96 7.39 -10.37 -1.67
C LEU A 96 7.71 -8.88 -1.72
N VAL A 97 6.70 -8.00 -1.74
CA VAL A 97 6.91 -6.55 -1.76
C VAL A 97 7.54 -6.06 -0.46
N ALA A 98 7.10 -6.57 0.70
CA ALA A 98 7.74 -6.27 1.98
C ALA A 98 9.22 -6.70 1.98
N TRP A 99 9.51 -7.91 1.51
CA TRP A 99 10.89 -8.39 1.38
C TRP A 99 11.74 -7.48 0.50
N VAL A 100 11.28 -7.14 -0.71
CA VAL A 100 12.00 -6.26 -1.64
C VAL A 100 12.26 -4.89 -1.02
N THR A 101 11.28 -4.29 -0.35
CA THR A 101 11.45 -2.95 0.25
C THR A 101 12.41 -2.94 1.44
N ILE A 102 12.49 -4.03 2.20
CA ILE A 102 13.42 -4.18 3.33
C ILE A 102 14.84 -4.44 2.81
N VAL A 103 15.02 -5.40 1.89
CA VAL A 103 16.34 -5.76 1.35
C VAL A 103 16.95 -4.63 0.51
N THR A 104 16.12 -3.78 -0.09
CA THR A 104 16.59 -2.56 -0.75
C THR A 104 16.81 -1.38 0.20
N ALA A 105 16.78 -1.60 1.52
CA ALA A 105 17.00 -0.59 2.56
C ALA A 105 16.04 0.62 2.49
N ASN A 106 14.87 0.45 1.87
CA ASN A 106 13.90 1.54 1.70
C ASN A 106 12.94 1.67 2.88
N HIS A 107 12.68 0.58 3.59
CA HIS A 107 11.76 0.53 4.73
C HIS A 107 12.27 -0.43 5.81
N TYR A 108 11.96 -0.13 7.06
CA TYR A 108 12.03 -1.12 8.14
C TYR A 108 10.83 -2.08 8.06
N TRP A 109 10.96 -3.25 8.70
CA TRP A 109 9.84 -4.20 8.82
C TRP A 109 8.64 -3.59 9.56
N VAL A 110 8.88 -2.66 10.49
CA VAL A 110 7.82 -1.92 11.20
C VAL A 110 6.99 -1.09 10.23
N ASP A 111 7.63 -0.40 9.28
CA ASP A 111 6.95 0.41 8.26
C ASP A 111 6.03 -0.45 7.38
N ALA A 112 6.45 -1.69 7.09
CA ALA A 112 5.66 -2.66 6.34
C ALA A 112 4.41 -3.09 7.12
N VAL A 113 4.57 -3.42 8.41
CA VAL A 113 3.45 -3.78 9.31
C VAL A 113 2.46 -2.62 9.43
N LEU A 114 2.95 -1.38 9.60
CA LEU A 114 2.11 -0.19 9.64
C LEU A 114 1.38 0.04 8.31
N GLY A 115 2.04 -0.20 7.17
CA GLY A 115 1.43 -0.16 5.85
C GLY A 115 0.28 -1.17 5.70
N TRP A 116 0.47 -2.41 6.15
CA TRP A 116 -0.61 -3.41 6.18
C TRP A 116 -1.75 -3.02 7.12
N GLY A 117 -1.43 -2.43 8.27
CA GLY A 117 -2.43 -1.86 9.19
C GLY A 117 -3.29 -0.78 8.53
N VAL A 118 -2.67 0.13 7.77
CA VAL A 118 -3.38 1.17 7.00
C VAL A 118 -4.29 0.55 5.94
N ALA A 119 -3.82 -0.46 5.21
CA ALA A 119 -4.65 -1.17 4.23
C ALA A 119 -5.86 -1.85 4.89
N GLY A 120 -5.66 -2.52 6.03
CA GLY A 120 -6.73 -3.15 6.80
C GLY A 120 -7.73 -2.13 7.36
N LEU A 121 -7.26 -1.03 7.93
CA LEU A 121 -8.11 0.04 8.44
C LEU A 121 -8.91 0.70 7.32
N SER A 122 -8.28 0.93 6.17
CA SER A 122 -8.95 1.45 4.98
C SER A 122 -10.08 0.52 4.52
N PHE A 123 -9.83 -0.79 4.47
CA PHE A 123 -10.85 -1.79 4.17
C PHE A 123 -12.02 -1.73 5.16
N LEU A 124 -11.74 -1.63 6.46
CA LEU A 124 -12.78 -1.53 7.49
C LEU A 124 -13.61 -0.25 7.36
N ILE A 125 -12.98 0.90 7.13
CA ILE A 125 -13.67 2.17 6.92
C ILE A 125 -14.54 2.10 5.66
N ALA A 126 -13.99 1.62 4.55
CA ALA A 126 -14.71 1.49 3.30
C ALA A 126 -15.92 0.54 3.43
N SER A 127 -15.73 -0.61 4.07
CA SER A 127 -16.76 -1.67 4.16
C SER A 127 -17.79 -1.46 5.26
N ARG A 128 -17.49 -0.73 6.35
CA ARG A 128 -18.39 -0.55 7.49
C ARG A 128 -18.99 0.84 7.59
N VAL A 129 -18.24 1.88 7.23
CA VAL A 129 -18.71 3.27 7.40
C VAL A 129 -19.29 3.79 6.09
N LEU A 130 -18.55 3.59 4.99
CA LEU A 130 -18.92 4.19 3.71
C LEU A 130 -19.91 3.33 2.91
N ALA A 131 -19.89 2.00 3.10
CA ALA A 131 -20.88 1.09 2.55
C ALA A 131 -22.29 1.30 3.10
N GLU A 132 -22.44 1.77 4.35
CA GLU A 132 -23.75 2.12 4.93
C GLU A 132 -24.35 3.39 4.29
N ILE A 133 -23.51 4.27 3.76
CA ILE A 133 -23.93 5.55 3.16
C ILE A 133 -24.24 5.39 1.67
N LYS A 134 -23.41 4.63 0.93
CA LYS A 134 -23.58 4.35 -0.51
C LYS A 134 -23.14 2.93 -0.88
N PRO A 135 -23.99 1.91 -0.66
CA PRO A 135 -23.62 0.51 -0.87
C PRO A 135 -23.16 0.23 -2.31
N GLU A 136 -23.71 0.93 -3.31
CA GLU A 136 -23.41 0.74 -4.74
C GLU A 136 -21.97 1.10 -5.14
N THR A 137 -21.25 1.85 -4.32
CA THR A 137 -19.86 2.27 -4.60
C THR A 137 -18.84 1.75 -3.58
N TRP A 138 -19.29 1.32 -2.41
CA TRP A 138 -18.43 0.98 -1.27
C TRP A 138 -18.63 -0.44 -0.73
N ALA A 139 -19.61 -1.21 -1.20
CA ALA A 139 -19.72 -2.63 -0.88
C ALA A 139 -18.94 -3.50 -1.87
N TRP A 140 -18.32 -4.57 -1.36
CA TRP A 140 -17.75 -5.66 -2.16
C TRP A 140 -18.83 -6.72 -2.53
N SER A 141 -20.13 -6.41 -2.44
CA SER A 141 -21.18 -7.41 -2.65
C SER A 141 -21.65 -7.48 -4.11
N ARG A 142 -21.94 -8.70 -4.58
CA ARG A 142 -22.63 -8.95 -5.86
C ARG A 142 -24.05 -8.39 -5.87
N GLU A 143 -24.67 -8.27 -4.71
CA GLU A 143 -26.00 -7.68 -4.54
C GLU A 143 -26.00 -6.19 -4.89
N ALA A 144 -24.94 -5.45 -4.55
CA ALA A 144 -24.79 -4.05 -4.94
C ALA A 144 -24.59 -3.88 -6.46
N GLU A 145 -23.93 -4.85 -7.13
CA GLU A 145 -23.86 -4.89 -8.60
C GLU A 145 -25.22 -5.18 -9.23
N GLN A 146 -26.03 -6.07 -8.64
CA GLN A 146 -27.39 -6.37 -9.10
C GLN A 146 -28.34 -5.19 -8.93
N GLN A 147 -28.37 -4.57 -7.75
CA GLN A 147 -29.20 -3.37 -7.48
C GLN A 147 -28.88 -2.21 -8.42
N ARG A 148 -27.62 -2.10 -8.88
CA ARG A 148 -27.17 -1.08 -9.83
C ARG A 148 -27.51 -1.40 -11.28
N ALA A 149 -27.71 -2.67 -11.62
CA ALA A 149 -28.19 -3.10 -12.94
C ALA A 149 -29.71 -2.92 -13.07
N GLU A 150 -30.42 -2.85 -11.95
CA GLU A 150 -31.88 -2.70 -11.86
C GLU A 150 -32.35 -1.23 -11.75
N ALA A 151 -31.44 -0.28 -11.49
CA ALA A 151 -31.70 1.17 -11.35
C ALA A 151 -31.32 1.95 -12.62
#